data_AF-A0A839TZ61-F1
#
_entry.id   AF-A0A839TZ61-F1
#
_cell.length_a   1.000
_cell.length_b   1.000
_cell.length_c   1.000
_cell.angle_alpha   90.00
_cell.angle_beta   90.00
_cell.angle_gamma   90.00
#
_symmetry.space_group_name_H-M   'P 1'
#
loop_
_entity.id
_entity.type
_entity.pdbx_description
1 polymer ?
#
loop_
_entity_poly.entity_id
_entity_poly.type
_entity_poly.pdbx_seq_one_letter_code
_entity_poly.pdbx_strand_id
1 'polypeptide(L)'
;MKYISGAYRSFRTADDQQASEEVAVWHDLLMDIPNELAMQKTRELCRINKQFAPTPAEIYQACVENQSLTIYEIQRRENEQQLLELQEYHEREEVKPMPEHIARRLDQLFAGMRVNNDES
;
A
#
# COMPACT_ATOMS: atom_id res chain seq x y z
N MET A 1 9.25 -3.37 24.35
CA MET A 1 10.21 -2.74 25.29
C MET A 1 11.61 -3.33 25.28
N LYS A 2 11.82 -4.64 25.56
CA LYS A 2 13.18 -5.25 25.60
C LYS A 2 14.06 -4.99 24.36
N TYR A 3 13.45 -4.94 23.18
CA TYR A 3 14.17 -4.66 21.93
C TYR A 3 14.72 -3.22 21.89
N ILE A 4 13.91 -2.23 22.27
CA ILE A 4 14.29 -0.81 22.27
C ILE A 4 15.38 -0.55 23.33
N SER A 5 15.24 -1.11 24.52
CA SER A 5 16.26 -1.01 25.58
C SER A 5 17.59 -1.69 25.20
N GLY A 6 17.55 -2.70 24.33
CA GLY A 6 18.76 -3.33 23.78
C GLY A 6 19.40 -2.51 22.66
N ALA A 7 18.58 -1.83 21.84
CA ALA A 7 19.04 -1.02 20.72
C ALA A 7 19.60 0.36 21.15
N TYR A 8 19.02 0.97 22.20
CA TYR A 8 19.39 2.30 22.67
C TYR A 8 19.88 2.26 24.10
N ARG A 9 21.15 2.62 24.31
CA ARG A 9 21.71 2.76 25.67
C ARG A 9 21.08 3.88 26.48
N SER A 10 20.54 4.90 25.82
CA SER A 10 19.80 6.02 26.44
C SER A 10 18.41 5.61 26.94
N PHE A 11 17.88 4.48 26.46
CA PHE A 11 16.56 3.99 26.85
C PHE A 11 16.71 2.97 27.99
N ARG A 12 16.86 3.48 29.21
CA ARG A 12 16.90 2.67 30.43
C ARG A 12 15.94 3.23 31.45
N THR A 13 15.10 2.35 31.98
CA THR A 13 14.28 2.61 33.16
C THR A 13 15.16 2.57 34.40
N ALA A 14 14.99 3.55 35.32
CA ALA A 14 15.80 3.64 36.52
C ALA A 14 15.42 2.57 37.55
N ASP A 15 14.11 2.28 37.68
CA ASP A 15 13.54 1.35 38.65
C ASP A 15 12.48 0.41 38.02
N ASP A 16 12.28 -0.77 38.63
CA ASP A 16 11.31 -1.77 38.17
C ASP A 16 9.86 -1.25 38.22
N GLN A 17 9.54 -0.36 39.17
CA GLN A 17 8.21 0.24 39.28
C GLN A 17 7.93 1.20 38.12
N GLN A 18 8.90 2.05 37.76
CA GLN A 18 8.79 2.93 36.59
C GLN A 18 8.68 2.11 35.30
N ALA A 19 9.42 1.00 35.19
CA ALA A 19 9.31 0.12 34.05
C ALA A 19 7.89 -0.45 33.89
N SER A 20 7.21 -0.79 35.00
CA SER A 20 5.83 -1.27 34.95
C SER A 20 4.85 -0.18 34.50
N GLU A 21 5.02 1.06 34.97
CA GLU A 21 4.19 2.20 34.58
C GLU A 21 4.36 2.54 33.10
N GLU A 22 5.61 2.58 32.62
CA GLU A 22 5.90 2.78 31.20
C GLU A 22 5.30 1.66 30.35
N VAL A 23 5.45 0.40 30.75
CA VAL A 23 4.85 -0.73 30.01
C VAL A 23 3.33 -0.59 29.92
N ALA A 24 2.66 -0.12 30.98
CA ALA A 24 1.22 0.11 30.95
C ALA A 24 0.83 1.20 29.93
N VAL A 25 1.56 2.31 29.88
CA VAL A 25 1.34 3.39 28.90
C VAL A 25 1.58 2.89 27.47
N TRP A 26 2.65 2.11 27.25
CA TRP A 26 2.96 1.53 25.95
C TRP A 26 1.90 0.53 25.50
N HIS A 27 1.35 -0.24 26.44
CA HIS A 27 0.25 -1.15 26.15
C HIS A 27 -1.01 -0.38 25.76
N ASP A 28 -1.39 0.64 26.53
CA ASP A 28 -2.57 1.48 26.26
C ASP A 28 -2.50 2.15 24.86
N LEU A 29 -1.34 2.69 24.49
CA LEU A 29 -1.17 3.37 23.20
C LEU A 29 -1.11 2.44 21.98
N LEU A 30 -0.70 1.19 22.17
CA LEU A 30 -0.47 0.24 21.06
C LEU A 30 -1.43 -0.95 21.10
N MET A 31 -2.41 -0.99 22.01
CA MET A 31 -3.31 -2.14 22.18
C MET A 31 -4.10 -2.46 20.91
N ASP A 32 -4.43 -1.44 20.13
CA ASP A 32 -5.22 -1.57 18.89
C ASP A 32 -4.38 -2.06 17.69
N ILE A 33 -3.05 -2.13 17.83
CA ILE A 33 -2.14 -2.50 16.74
C ILE A 33 -1.71 -3.97 16.89
N PRO A 34 -1.79 -4.78 15.82
CA PRO A 34 -1.24 -6.12 15.83
C PRO A 34 0.25 -6.13 16.21
N ASN A 35 0.62 -6.96 17.19
CA ASN A 35 1.98 -6.99 17.74
C ASN A 35 3.06 -7.24 16.67
N GLU A 36 2.78 -8.06 15.66
CA GLU A 36 3.70 -8.31 14.54
C GLU A 36 4.00 -7.02 13.74
N LEU A 37 2.96 -6.24 13.43
CA LEU A 37 3.07 -4.97 12.72
C LEU A 37 3.82 -3.94 13.57
N ALA A 38 3.45 -3.81 14.86
CA ALA A 38 4.12 -2.93 15.79
C ALA A 38 5.62 -3.26 15.91
N MET A 39 5.97 -4.55 16.00
CA MET A 39 7.37 -4.99 16.02
C MET A 39 8.10 -4.69 14.72
N GLN A 40 7.48 -4.91 13.56
CA GLN A 40 8.08 -4.58 12.28
C GLN A 40 8.38 -3.09 12.17
N LYS A 41 7.40 -2.23 12.47
CA LYS A 41 7.56 -0.77 12.39
C LYS A 41 8.55 -0.24 13.41
N THR A 42 8.57 -0.80 14.62
CA THR A 42 9.61 -0.50 15.61
C THR A 42 11.01 -0.80 15.05
N ARG A 43 11.21 -1.97 14.41
CA ARG A 43 12.52 -2.31 13.80
C ARG A 43 12.90 -1.38 12.67
N GLU A 44 11.96 -1.00 11.82
CA GLU A 44 12.17 -0.03 10.73
C GLU A 44 12.62 1.32 11.29
N LEU A 45 11.91 1.85 12.28
CA LEU A 45 12.26 3.11 12.95
C LEU A 45 13.64 3.04 13.61
N CYS A 46 13.95 1.90 14.27
CA CYS A 46 15.27 1.71 14.88
C CYS A 46 16.43 1.68 13.89
N ARG A 47 16.18 1.29 12.63
CA ARG A 47 17.21 1.30 11.57
C ARG A 47 17.47 2.71 11.06
N ILE A 48 16.42 3.54 10.99
CA ILE A 48 16.47 4.90 10.47
C ILE A 48 17.08 5.84 11.51
N ASN A 49 16.53 5.87 12.73
CA ASN A 49 16.98 6.77 13.78
C ASN A 49 17.91 6.06 14.74
N LYS A 50 19.22 6.29 14.64
CA LYS A 50 20.22 5.65 15.53
C LYS A 50 20.50 6.44 16.80
N GLN A 51 20.04 7.69 16.89
CA GLN A 51 20.37 8.58 18.01
C GLN A 51 19.37 8.47 19.16
N PHE A 52 18.07 8.41 18.83
CA PHE A 52 17.00 8.43 19.82
C PHE A 52 16.08 7.23 19.65
N ALA A 53 15.61 6.71 20.79
CA ALA A 53 14.65 5.62 20.81
C ALA A 53 13.30 6.12 20.27
N PRO A 54 12.60 5.32 19.45
CA PRO A 54 11.28 5.68 18.97
C PRO A 54 10.29 5.72 20.13
N THR A 55 9.41 6.72 20.11
CA THR A 55 8.30 6.86 21.04
C THR A 55 7.13 5.95 20.65
N PRO A 56 6.24 5.58 21.59
CA PRO A 56 5.08 4.77 21.24
C PRO A 56 4.15 5.47 20.25
N ALA A 57 4.08 6.81 20.29
CA ALA A 57 3.31 7.61 19.32
C ALA A 57 3.88 7.52 17.90
N GLU A 58 5.21 7.60 17.73
CA GLU A 58 5.86 7.44 16.42
C GLU A 58 5.63 6.03 15.85
N ILE A 59 5.64 5.00 16.70
CA ILE A 59 5.34 3.63 16.29
C ILE A 59 3.88 3.50 15.86
N TYR A 60 2.96 4.08 16.61
CA TYR A 60 1.54 4.12 16.26
C TYR A 60 1.32 4.79 14.91
N GLN A 61 1.88 5.98 14.71
CA GLN A 61 1.80 6.72 13.46
C GLN A 61 2.37 5.92 12.29
N ALA A 62 3.53 5.29 12.45
CA ALA A 62 4.12 4.44 11.41
C ALA A 62 3.26 3.21 11.06
N CYS A 63 2.44 2.71 11.99
CA CYS A 63 1.50 1.63 11.72
C CYS A 63 0.25 2.11 10.96
N VAL A 64 -0.23 3.33 11.25
CA VAL A 64 -1.44 3.89 10.65
C VAL A 64 -1.16 4.54 9.28
N GLU A 65 -0.04 5.25 9.11
CA GLU A 65 0.28 5.98 7.87
C GLU A 65 0.60 5.06 6.67
N ASN A 66 1.06 3.83 6.93
CA ASN A 66 1.31 2.84 5.88
C ASN A 66 0.02 2.22 5.28
N GLN A 67 -1.15 2.73 5.65
CA GLN A 67 -2.41 2.43 4.93
C GLN A 67 -2.60 3.30 3.67
N SER A 68 -1.70 4.24 3.39
CA SER A 68 -1.72 4.96 2.12
C SER A 68 -1.31 4.01 0.98
N LEU A 69 -2.26 3.71 0.10
CA LEU A 69 -2.02 2.90 -1.10
C LEU A 69 -0.88 3.52 -1.91
N THR A 70 0.00 2.67 -2.41
CA THR A 70 1.03 3.11 -3.36
C THR A 70 0.37 3.68 -4.62
N ILE A 71 1.04 4.60 -5.32
CA ILE A 71 0.53 5.22 -6.57
C ILE A 71 0.12 4.15 -7.59
N TYR A 72 0.87 3.04 -7.67
CA TYR A 72 0.56 1.91 -8.53
C TYR A 72 -0.76 1.23 -8.15
N GLU A 73 -1.01 1.01 -6.86
CA GLU A 73 -2.25 0.40 -6.37
C GLU A 73 -3.45 1.31 -6.62
N ILE A 74 -3.26 2.63 -6.51
CA ILE A 74 -4.29 3.62 -6.86
C ILE A 74 -4.63 3.51 -8.35
N GLN A 75 -3.62 3.59 -9.23
CA GLN A 75 -3.81 3.49 -10.69
C GLN A 75 -4.45 2.17 -11.12
N ARG A 76 -4.06 1.07 -10.48
CA ARG A 76 -4.65 -0.24 -10.75
C ARG A 76 -6.14 -0.26 -10.42
N ARG A 77 -6.54 0.28 -9.27
CA ARG A 77 -7.95 0.37 -8.85
C ARG A 77 -8.75 1.27 -9.77
N GLU A 78 -8.21 2.41 -10.19
CA GLU A 78 -8.86 3.31 -11.14
C GLU A 78 -9.14 2.62 -12.48
N ASN A 79 -8.17 1.86 -13.01
CA ASN A 79 -8.36 1.09 -14.25
C ASN A 79 -9.41 -0.02 -14.08
N GLU A 80 -9.38 -0.76 -12.97
CA GLU A 80 -10.38 -1.79 -12.68
C GLU A 80 -11.79 -1.19 -12.60
N GLN A 81 -11.93 0.01 -11.99
CA GLN A 81 -13.20 0.71 -11.88
C GLN A 81 -13.71 1.23 -13.23
N GLN A 82 -12.84 1.80 -14.07
CA GLN A 82 -13.20 2.23 -15.43
C GLN A 82 -13.67 1.07 -16.30
N LEU A 83 -13.02 -0.10 -16.18
CA LEU A 83 -13.41 -1.29 -16.93
C LEU A 83 -14.82 -1.75 -16.56
N LEU A 84 -15.15 -1.74 -15.26
CA LEU A 84 -16.47 -2.12 -14.76
C LEU A 84 -17.55 -1.14 -15.23
N GLU A 85 -17.26 0.17 -15.22
CA GLU A 85 -18.18 1.20 -15.72
C GLU A 85 -18.47 1.03 -17.22
N LEU A 86 -17.44 0.73 -18.02
CA LEU A 86 -17.61 0.40 -19.44
C LEU A 86 -18.46 -0.86 -19.62
N GLN A 87 -18.25 -1.90 -18.82
CA GLN A 87 -19.07 -3.11 -18.88
C GLN A 87 -20.54 -2.81 -18.52
N GLU A 88 -20.78 -2.05 -17.46
CA GLU A 88 -22.13 -1.65 -17.03
C GLU A 88 -22.83 -0.81 -18.10
N TYR A 89 -22.10 0.10 -18.76
CA TYR A 89 -22.61 0.87 -19.90
C TYR A 89 -23.03 -0.04 -21.06
N HIS A 90 -22.20 -1.03 -21.41
CA HIS A 90 -22.48 -1.99 -22.47
C HIS A 90 -23.66 -2.92 -22.16
N GLU A 91 -23.91 -3.20 -20.88
CA GLU A 91 -25.05 -4.02 -20.44
C GLU A 91 -26.36 -3.23 -20.38
N ARG A 92 -26.31 -1.94 -20.04
CA ARG A 92 -27.50 -1.10 -19.84
C ARG A 92 -27.98 -0.39 -21.09
N GLU A 93 -27.07 0.03 -21.95
CA GLU A 93 -27.40 0.71 -23.20
C GLU A 93 -27.32 -0.27 -24.37
N GLU A 94 -28.27 -0.18 -25.31
CA GLU A 94 -28.14 -0.85 -26.60
C GLU A 94 -26.95 -0.23 -27.34
N VAL A 95 -25.77 -0.84 -27.15
CA VAL A 95 -24.55 -0.44 -27.85
C VAL A 95 -24.82 -0.59 -29.34
N LYS A 96 -25.08 0.54 -30.02
CA LYS A 96 -25.28 0.55 -31.46
C LYS A 96 -24.03 -0.04 -32.11
N PRO A 97 -24.18 -0.91 -33.13
CA PRO A 97 -23.03 -1.45 -33.81
C PRO A 97 -22.14 -0.31 -34.31
N MET A 98 -20.83 -0.56 -34.29
CA MET A 98 -19.83 0.40 -34.76
C MET A 98 -20.24 0.97 -36.12
N PRO A 99 -20.21 2.31 -36.31
CA PRO A 99 -20.57 2.91 -37.59
C PRO A 99 -19.74 2.33 -38.74
N GLU A 100 -20.39 1.97 -39.85
CA GLU A 100 -19.78 1.26 -40.99
C GLU A 100 -18.50 1.92 -41.54
N HIS A 101 -18.45 3.25 -41.56
CA HIS A 101 -17.29 3.98 -42.07
C HIS A 101 -16.07 3.84 -41.17
N ILE A 102 -16.27 3.66 -39.86
CA ILE A 102 -15.21 3.38 -38.87
C ILE A 102 -14.74 1.93 -39.05
N ALA A 103 -15.68 0.98 -39.13
CA ALA A 103 -15.36 -0.44 -39.33
C ALA A 103 -14.51 -0.66 -40.58
N ARG A 104 -14.94 -0.10 -41.72
CA ARG A 104 -14.19 -0.18 -42.99
C ARG A 104 -12.80 0.44 -42.89
N ARG A 105 -12.64 1.55 -42.17
CA ARG A 105 -11.33 2.22 -42.01
C ARG A 105 -10.39 1.39 -41.13
N LEU A 106 -10.91 0.76 -40.07
CA LEU A 106 -10.14 -0.16 -39.23
C LEU A 106 -9.74 -1.42 -39.99
N ASP A 107 -10.67 -2.03 -40.73
CA ASP A 107 -10.37 -3.21 -41.56
C ASP A 107 -9.27 -2.93 -42.59
N GLN A 108 -9.27 -1.75 -43.22
CA GLN A 108 -8.20 -1.33 -44.14
C GLN A 108 -6.85 -1.15 -43.43
N LEU A 109 -6.84 -0.59 -42.22
CA LEU A 109 -5.62 -0.42 -41.42
C LEU A 109 -5.05 -1.77 -40.96
N PHE A 110 -5.90 -2.68 -40.47
CA PHE A 110 -5.49 -4.02 -40.04
C PHE A 110 -5.10 -4.92 -41.21
N ALA A 111 -5.76 -4.81 -42.37
CA ALA A 111 -5.36 -5.49 -43.59
C ALA A 111 -3.98 -5.04 -44.08
N GLY A 112 -3.66 -3.74 -43.94
CA GLY A 112 -2.33 -3.20 -44.24
C GLY A 112 -1.24 -3.57 -43.23
N MET A 113 -1.62 -3.93 -41.99
CA MET A 113 -0.70 -4.39 -40.94
C MET A 113 -0.45 -5.90 -40.97
N ARG A 114 -1.33 -6.68 -41.61
CA ARG A 114 -1.13 -8.09 -41.94
C ARG A 114 -0.15 -8.24 -43.11
N VAL A 115 1.09 -7.83 -42.93
CA VAL A 115 2.18 -8.13 -43.88
C VAL A 115 2.90 -9.40 -43.41
N ASN A 116 2.63 -10.48 -44.15
CA ASN A 116 3.35 -11.74 -44.34
C ASN A 116 4.32 -12.22 -43.24
N ASN A 117 3.86 -13.22 -42.48
CA ASN A 117 4.73 -14.17 -41.74
C ASN A 117 5.15 -15.38 -42.62
N ASP A 118 5.06 -15.27 -43.94
CA ASP A 118 5.48 -16.31 -44.90
C ASP A 118 6.68 -15.81 -45.71
N GLU A 119 7.87 -15.91 -45.11
CA GLU A 119 9.14 -16.13 -45.82
C GLU A 119 10.06 -16.88 -44.83
N SER A 120 10.08 -18.22 -44.97
CA SER A 120 11.08 -19.14 -44.41
C SER A 120 11.79 -19.84 -45.56
#